data_AF-A0A955DG83-F1
#
_entry.id   AF-A0A955DG83-F1
#
_cell.length_a   1.000
_cell.length_b   1.000
_cell.length_c   1.000
_cell.angle_alpha   90.00
_cell.angle_beta   90.00
_cell.angle_gamma   90.00
#
_symmetry.space_group_name_H-M   'P 1'
#
loop_
_entity.id
_entity.type
_entity.pdbx_description
1 polymer ?
#
loop_
_entity_poly.entity_id
_entity_poly.type
_entity_poly.pdbx_seq_one_letter_code
_entity_poly.pdbx_strand_id
1 'polypeptide(L)'
;MTGIVDLHTHSWTSVDQLGTELAGRLRGRQVEQWGQLDGGIEAHDVAMDCVRASVIIGFRSELLGADIPIEYLADIVSRCPDRRIGFAGIDPMTSDALRQVDRALELGLSGVALAPACQAFHPTHSRAMLVYERCAANGLPVFVLQQEPLPASARMEFGHPAAWDEVARTFPDLPIVLSSLGFPWIDETFVLLSKHDRVFATISGVAQRPWQLYGALLTASHLGVMDKLLFGSGFPLNTPARCIESMYSVNAYSHGTQMPTISRSSIRAIVERDSLALLGVHAELDARTPDPIDDDDANDRARPAALRPSPTPRPTEQP
;
A
#
# COMPACT_ATOMS: atom_id res chain seq x y z
N MET A 1 -17.68 16.56 0.47
CA MET A 1 -16.73 15.84 1.33
C MET A 1 -15.76 15.10 0.41
N THR A 2 -14.46 15.22 0.63
CA THR A 2 -13.44 14.43 -0.10
C THR A 2 -13.57 12.97 0.33
N GLY A 3 -13.85 12.08 -0.62
CA GLY A 3 -13.96 10.64 -0.33
C GLY A 3 -12.59 10.00 -0.09
N ILE A 4 -12.57 8.79 0.48
CA ILE A 4 -11.35 8.04 0.79
C ILE A 4 -10.62 7.65 -0.52
N VAL A 5 -9.31 7.87 -0.58
CA VAL A 5 -8.44 7.39 -1.67
C VAL A 5 -7.50 6.32 -1.11
N ASP A 6 -7.55 5.12 -1.68
CA ASP A 6 -6.59 4.06 -1.37
C ASP A 6 -5.34 4.23 -2.24
N LEU A 7 -4.23 4.67 -1.64
CA LEU A 7 -2.99 4.95 -2.38
C LEU A 7 -2.15 3.70 -2.67
N HIS A 8 -2.51 2.52 -2.16
CA HIS A 8 -1.67 1.34 -2.31
C HIS A 8 -2.50 0.09 -2.58
N THR A 9 -2.72 -0.17 -3.86
CA THR A 9 -3.37 -1.39 -4.35
C THR A 9 -2.56 -1.99 -5.50
N HIS A 10 -2.72 -3.29 -5.74
CA HIS A 10 -2.10 -4.00 -6.85
C HIS A 10 -3.16 -4.69 -7.69
N SER A 11 -2.87 -4.91 -8.96
CA SER A 11 -3.67 -5.79 -9.80
C SER A 11 -2.79 -6.56 -10.78
N TRP A 12 -3.11 -7.83 -10.98
CA TRP A 12 -2.42 -8.72 -11.91
C TRP A 12 -3.40 -9.74 -12.51
N THR A 13 -3.09 -10.24 -13.70
CA THR A 13 -3.86 -11.32 -14.34
C THR A 13 -3.42 -12.69 -13.84
N SER A 14 -2.14 -12.84 -13.51
CA SER A 14 -1.59 -14.04 -12.88
C SER A 14 -0.56 -13.64 -11.83
N VAL A 15 -0.56 -14.35 -10.71
CA VAL A 15 0.44 -14.18 -9.65
C VAL A 15 1.88 -14.42 -10.17
N ASP A 16 2.04 -15.19 -11.26
CA ASP A 16 3.34 -15.42 -11.87
C ASP A 16 3.96 -14.15 -12.48
N GLN A 17 3.16 -13.10 -12.77
CA GLN A 17 3.67 -11.79 -13.19
C GLN A 17 4.52 -11.11 -12.11
N LEU A 18 4.41 -11.55 -10.85
CA LEU A 18 5.22 -11.07 -9.74
C LEU A 18 6.60 -11.75 -9.67
N GLY A 19 6.91 -12.65 -10.61
CA GLY A 19 8.12 -13.46 -10.63
C GLY A 19 8.00 -14.74 -9.81
N THR A 20 8.72 -15.77 -10.22
CA THR A 20 8.60 -17.14 -9.68
C THR A 20 8.74 -17.20 -8.16
N GLU A 21 9.69 -16.46 -7.60
CA GLU A 21 9.96 -16.49 -6.17
C GLU A 21 8.84 -15.86 -5.35
N LEU A 22 8.41 -14.64 -5.73
CA LEU A 22 7.34 -13.94 -5.02
C LEU A 22 6.01 -14.68 -5.20
N ALA A 23 5.72 -15.17 -6.41
CA ALA A 23 4.57 -16.02 -6.68
C ALA A 23 4.57 -17.28 -5.81
N GLY A 24 5.71 -17.96 -5.68
CA GLY A 24 5.87 -19.12 -4.81
C GLY A 24 5.63 -18.80 -3.33
N ARG A 25 6.14 -17.68 -2.84
CA ARG A 25 5.93 -17.23 -1.44
C ARG A 25 4.48 -16.85 -1.16
N LEU A 26 3.84 -16.14 -2.09
CA LEU A 26 2.42 -15.79 -1.95
C LEU A 26 1.55 -17.04 -1.95
N ARG A 27 1.79 -17.99 -2.86
CA ARG A 27 1.15 -19.32 -2.84
C ARG A 27 1.41 -20.09 -1.54
N GLY A 28 2.62 -20.00 -0.99
CA GLY A 28 2.95 -20.60 0.32
C GLY A 28 2.14 -19.98 1.47
N ARG A 29 2.04 -18.65 1.54
CA ARG A 29 1.21 -17.94 2.53
C ARG A 29 -0.29 -18.20 2.35
N GLN A 30 -0.76 -18.44 1.12
CA GLN A 30 -2.16 -18.82 0.84
C GLN A 30 -2.58 -20.09 1.60
N VAL A 31 -1.67 -21.06 1.77
CA VAL A 31 -1.96 -22.33 2.47
C VAL A 31 -2.16 -22.13 3.97
N GLU A 32 -1.52 -21.13 4.57
CA GLU A 32 -1.46 -20.97 6.02
C GLU A 32 -2.48 -19.98 6.60
N GLN A 33 -2.88 -18.91 5.89
CA GLN A 33 -3.59 -17.80 6.55
C GLN A 33 -4.81 -17.20 5.82
N TRP A 34 -4.90 -17.20 4.48
CA TRP A 34 -5.85 -16.27 3.79
C TRP A 34 -6.67 -16.81 2.60
N GLY A 35 -6.65 -18.11 2.30
CA GLY A 35 -7.32 -18.60 1.09
C GLY A 35 -6.65 -18.06 -0.18
N GLN A 36 -7.26 -18.27 -1.35
CA GLN A 36 -6.67 -17.87 -2.62
C GLN A 36 -6.71 -16.34 -2.79
N LEU A 37 -5.55 -15.69 -2.70
CA LEU A 37 -5.41 -14.25 -3.04
C LEU A 37 -5.79 -14.03 -4.50
N ASP A 38 -6.83 -13.24 -4.73
CA ASP A 38 -7.28 -12.80 -6.04
C ASP A 38 -6.83 -11.35 -6.27
N GLY A 39 -5.87 -11.16 -7.18
CA GLY A 39 -5.40 -9.84 -7.61
C GLY A 39 -6.04 -9.36 -8.91
N GLY A 40 -7.05 -10.09 -9.42
CA GLY A 40 -7.77 -9.72 -10.61
C GLY A 40 -8.51 -8.39 -10.44
N ILE A 41 -8.72 -7.69 -11.56
CA ILE A 41 -9.39 -6.38 -11.54
C ILE A 41 -10.84 -6.45 -11.03
N GLU A 42 -11.53 -7.57 -11.24
CA GLU A 42 -12.91 -7.76 -10.74
C GLU A 42 -12.94 -7.85 -9.20
N ALA A 43 -12.00 -8.59 -8.60
CA ALA A 43 -11.85 -8.66 -7.16
C ALA A 43 -11.41 -7.31 -6.57
N HIS A 44 -10.55 -6.58 -7.30
CA HIS A 44 -10.16 -5.22 -6.95
C HIS A 44 -11.37 -4.29 -6.90
N ASP A 45 -12.24 -4.31 -7.93
CA ASP A 45 -13.44 -3.47 -7.96
C ASP A 45 -14.38 -3.70 -6.79
N VAL A 46 -14.62 -4.97 -6.45
CA VAL A 46 -15.44 -5.34 -5.29
C VAL A 46 -14.80 -4.82 -3.99
N ALA A 47 -13.48 -4.97 -3.84
CA ALA A 47 -12.78 -4.50 -2.65
C ALA A 47 -12.75 -2.96 -2.54
N MET A 48 -12.70 -2.25 -3.67
CA MET A 48 -12.62 -0.79 -3.74
C MET A 48 -13.98 -0.09 -3.70
N ASP A 49 -15.10 -0.80 -3.53
CA ASP A 49 -16.44 -0.19 -3.49
C ASP A 49 -16.59 0.86 -2.37
N CYS A 50 -15.96 0.61 -1.21
CA CYS A 50 -15.99 1.52 -0.05
C CYS A 50 -15.06 2.75 -0.17
N VAL A 51 -14.28 2.88 -1.25
CA VAL A 51 -13.38 4.03 -1.48
C VAL A 51 -13.78 4.78 -2.75
N ARG A 52 -13.52 6.09 -2.76
CA ARG A 52 -13.80 6.96 -3.91
C ARG A 52 -12.92 6.59 -5.09
N ALA A 53 -11.62 6.45 -4.82
CA ALA A 53 -10.61 6.15 -5.81
C ALA A 53 -9.52 5.23 -5.24
N SER A 54 -8.78 4.60 -6.13
CA SER A 54 -7.63 3.75 -5.80
C SER A 54 -6.46 4.01 -6.74
N VAL A 55 -5.25 3.94 -6.20
CA VAL A 55 -4.01 3.96 -6.96
C VAL A 55 -3.51 2.53 -7.09
N ILE A 56 -3.38 2.08 -8.34
CA ILE A 56 -2.87 0.77 -8.69
C ILE A 56 -1.38 0.90 -9.00
N ILE A 57 -0.58 0.24 -8.17
CA ILE A 57 0.87 0.27 -8.20
C ILE A 57 1.34 -0.86 -9.13
N GLY A 58 1.99 -0.48 -10.24
CA GLY A 58 2.66 -1.43 -11.12
C GLY A 58 3.94 -1.98 -10.50
N PHE A 59 4.41 -3.10 -11.03
CA PHE A 59 5.65 -3.74 -10.57
C PHE A 59 6.40 -4.38 -11.73
N ARG A 60 7.69 -4.05 -11.84
CA ARG A 60 8.63 -4.67 -12.78
C ARG A 60 9.95 -4.92 -12.06
N SER A 61 10.57 -6.07 -12.24
CA SER A 61 11.89 -6.37 -11.70
C SER A 61 12.58 -7.41 -12.59
N GLU A 62 13.69 -7.02 -13.21
CA GLU A 62 14.54 -7.96 -13.95
C GLU A 62 15.16 -9.01 -13.02
N LEU A 63 15.50 -8.62 -11.79
CA LEU A 63 16.06 -9.51 -10.78
C LEU A 63 15.12 -10.69 -10.47
N LEU A 64 13.82 -10.42 -10.36
CA LEU A 64 12.82 -11.42 -10.00
C LEU A 64 12.16 -12.08 -11.22
N GLY A 65 12.42 -11.58 -12.44
CA GLY A 65 11.64 -11.92 -13.62
C GLY A 65 10.17 -11.53 -13.47
N ALA A 66 9.91 -10.41 -12.77
CA ALA A 66 8.57 -9.88 -12.54
C ALA A 66 8.27 -8.79 -13.56
N ASP A 67 7.09 -8.82 -14.17
CA ASP A 67 6.65 -7.81 -15.13
C ASP A 67 5.12 -7.71 -15.16
N ILE A 68 4.61 -6.58 -14.69
CA ILE A 68 3.25 -6.13 -14.92
C ILE A 68 3.31 -5.07 -16.03
N PRO A 69 2.87 -5.39 -17.26
CA PRO A 69 2.99 -4.48 -18.39
C PRO A 69 2.31 -3.13 -18.14
N ILE A 70 2.98 -2.05 -18.52
CA ILE A 70 2.44 -0.69 -18.41
C ILE A 70 1.15 -0.56 -19.22
N GLU A 71 1.08 -1.20 -20.39
CA GLU A 71 -0.12 -1.24 -21.23
C GLU A 71 -1.31 -1.91 -20.54
N TYR A 72 -1.07 -2.97 -19.75
CA TYR A 72 -2.12 -3.60 -18.96
C TYR A 72 -2.63 -2.64 -17.89
N LEU A 73 -1.73 -1.97 -17.17
CA LEU A 73 -2.09 -0.97 -16.17
C LEU A 73 -2.86 0.22 -16.78
N ALA A 74 -2.46 0.68 -17.96
CA ALA A 74 -3.17 1.74 -18.68
C ALA A 74 -4.56 1.30 -19.14
N ASP A 75 -4.72 0.07 -19.64
CA ASP A 75 -6.02 -0.50 -20.00
C ASP A 75 -6.97 -0.52 -18.79
N ILE A 76 -6.50 -1.03 -17.64
CA ILE A 76 -7.35 -1.10 -16.45
C ILE A 76 -7.73 0.29 -15.93
N VAL A 77 -6.84 1.28 -16.00
CA VAL A 77 -7.15 2.68 -15.64
C VAL A 77 -8.18 3.27 -16.60
N SER A 78 -7.99 3.09 -17.91
CA SER A 78 -8.88 3.67 -18.93
C SER A 78 -10.33 3.20 -18.87
N ARG A 79 -10.59 2.03 -18.26
CA ARG A 79 -11.93 1.50 -18.05
C ARG A 79 -12.73 2.20 -16.94
N CYS A 80 -12.05 2.81 -15.95
CA CYS A 80 -12.67 3.57 -14.86
C CYS A 80 -11.77 4.76 -14.44
N PRO A 81 -11.51 5.73 -15.33
CA PRO A 81 -10.51 6.79 -15.11
C PRO A 81 -10.89 7.78 -13.99
N ASP A 82 -12.16 7.84 -13.64
CA ASP A 82 -12.75 8.62 -12.55
C ASP A 82 -12.57 7.98 -11.16
N ARG A 83 -12.06 6.74 -11.11
CA ARG A 83 -11.83 5.97 -9.87
C ARG A 83 -10.48 5.28 -9.77
N ARG A 84 -9.82 4.99 -10.89
CA ARG A 84 -8.54 4.28 -10.94
C ARG A 84 -7.45 5.20 -11.42
N ILE A 85 -6.38 5.27 -10.66
CA ILE A 85 -5.14 5.96 -11.02
C ILE A 85 -4.05 4.90 -11.09
N GLY A 86 -3.14 4.99 -12.05
CA GLY A 86 -2.08 3.99 -12.24
C GLY A 86 -0.71 4.61 -12.07
N PHE A 87 0.14 3.97 -11.26
CA PHE A 87 1.56 4.31 -11.15
C PHE A 87 2.38 3.21 -11.83
N ALA A 88 3.18 3.58 -12.82
CA ALA A 88 3.91 2.62 -13.64
C ALA A 88 5.06 1.97 -12.86
N GLY A 89 5.13 0.64 -12.88
CA GLY A 89 6.28 -0.10 -12.34
C GLY A 89 7.50 0.07 -13.25
N ILE A 90 8.53 0.76 -12.78
CA ILE A 90 9.76 0.99 -13.55
C ILE A 90 10.92 0.30 -12.84
N ASP A 91 11.76 -0.42 -13.60
CA ASP A 91 13.04 -0.92 -13.09
C ASP A 91 14.16 0.00 -13.60
N PRO A 92 14.80 0.83 -12.76
CA PRO A 92 15.82 1.77 -13.21
C PRO A 92 17.08 1.07 -13.75
N MET A 93 17.24 -0.23 -13.46
CA MET A 93 18.37 -1.03 -13.94
C MET A 93 18.16 -1.56 -15.37
N THR A 94 17.01 -1.32 -16.00
CA THR A 94 16.81 -1.64 -17.44
C THR A 94 17.26 -0.49 -18.33
N SER A 95 17.81 -0.81 -19.51
CA SER A 95 18.31 0.20 -20.46
C SER A 95 17.18 1.08 -21.02
N ASP A 96 15.95 0.60 -20.96
CA ASP A 96 14.76 1.28 -21.44
C ASP A 96 13.98 2.04 -20.35
N ALA A 97 14.48 2.11 -19.11
CA ALA A 97 13.77 2.70 -17.97
C ALA A 97 13.19 4.10 -18.26
N LEU A 98 13.98 5.02 -18.83
CA LEU A 98 13.51 6.37 -19.16
C LEU A 98 12.43 6.36 -20.26
N ARG A 99 12.58 5.48 -21.26
CA ARG A 99 11.56 5.30 -22.31
C ARG A 99 10.26 4.75 -21.73
N GLN A 100 10.33 3.90 -20.71
CA GLN A 100 9.17 3.36 -20.01
C GLN A 100 8.47 4.44 -19.17
N VAL A 101 9.21 5.38 -18.57
CA VAL A 101 8.62 6.57 -17.91
C VAL A 101 7.90 7.44 -18.93
N ASP A 102 8.53 7.73 -20.08
CA ASP A 102 7.91 8.51 -21.15
C ASP A 102 6.65 7.80 -21.69
N ARG A 103 6.70 6.48 -21.83
CA ARG A 103 5.56 5.66 -22.24
C ARG A 103 4.42 5.69 -21.23
N ALA A 104 4.72 5.66 -19.93
CA ALA A 104 3.71 5.78 -18.88
C ALA A 104 2.96 7.11 -18.96
N LEU A 105 3.68 8.21 -19.22
CA LEU A 105 3.09 9.54 -19.45
C LEU A 105 2.18 9.56 -20.68
N GLU A 106 2.64 9.01 -21.82
CA GLU A 106 1.84 8.92 -23.05
C GLU A 106 0.53 8.14 -22.84
N LEU A 107 0.55 7.15 -21.95
CA LEU A 107 -0.60 6.31 -21.60
C LEU A 107 -1.49 6.91 -20.50
N GLY A 108 -1.18 8.11 -20.00
CA GLY A 108 -1.98 8.81 -18.99
C GLY A 108 -1.79 8.30 -17.56
N LEU A 109 -0.71 7.56 -17.28
CA LEU A 109 -0.38 7.15 -15.92
C LEU A 109 0.20 8.33 -15.13
N SER A 110 -0.11 8.38 -13.84
CA SER A 110 0.08 9.59 -13.01
C SER A 110 1.19 9.47 -11.96
N GLY A 111 2.04 8.46 -12.07
CA GLY A 111 3.16 8.27 -11.15
C GLY A 111 4.06 7.11 -11.54
N VAL A 112 5.16 6.95 -10.80
CA VAL A 112 6.13 5.87 -10.99
C VAL A 112 6.30 5.09 -9.70
N ALA A 113 6.33 3.77 -9.80
CA ALA A 113 6.56 2.86 -8.70
C ALA A 113 7.88 2.10 -8.88
N LEU A 114 8.66 1.99 -7.82
CA LEU A 114 9.96 1.33 -7.78
C LEU A 114 10.05 0.47 -6.52
N ALA A 115 10.85 -0.59 -6.55
CA ALA A 115 11.09 -1.45 -5.41
C ALA A 115 12.60 -1.74 -5.26
N PRO A 116 13.39 -0.81 -4.68
CA PRO A 116 14.85 -0.90 -4.64
C PRO A 116 15.42 -2.25 -4.16
N ALA A 117 14.83 -2.82 -3.10
CA ALA A 117 15.24 -4.12 -2.58
C ALA A 117 15.01 -5.26 -3.60
N CYS A 118 13.88 -5.24 -4.30
CA CYS A 118 13.50 -6.25 -5.29
C CYS A 118 14.09 -5.98 -6.68
N GLN A 119 14.65 -4.81 -6.92
CA GLN A 119 15.30 -4.41 -8.18
C GLN A 119 16.83 -4.29 -8.02
N ALA A 120 17.35 -4.62 -6.83
CA ALA A 120 18.78 -4.68 -6.49
C ALA A 120 19.59 -3.39 -6.78
N PHE A 121 19.02 -2.21 -6.49
CA PHE A 121 19.74 -0.93 -6.64
C PHE A 121 19.65 -0.06 -5.38
N HIS A 122 20.73 0.67 -5.09
CA HIS A 122 20.72 1.72 -4.05
C HIS A 122 19.93 2.94 -4.54
N PRO A 123 19.07 3.59 -3.73
CA PRO A 123 18.27 4.74 -4.18
C PRO A 123 19.07 5.82 -4.92
N THR A 124 20.28 6.15 -4.48
CA THR A 124 21.14 7.16 -5.14
C THR A 124 21.94 6.66 -6.34
N HIS A 125 21.68 5.44 -6.83
CA HIS A 125 22.34 4.92 -8.02
C HIS A 125 22.07 5.85 -9.21
N SER A 126 23.11 6.19 -10.00
CA SER A 126 23.00 7.22 -11.06
C SER A 126 21.85 6.98 -12.04
N ARG A 127 21.55 5.72 -12.38
CA ARG A 127 20.41 5.37 -13.25
C ARG A 127 19.05 5.63 -12.61
N ALA A 128 18.93 5.41 -11.29
CA ALA A 128 17.72 5.73 -10.54
C ALA A 128 17.55 7.25 -10.41
N MET A 129 18.64 7.98 -10.18
CA MET A 129 18.63 9.45 -10.13
C MET A 129 18.12 10.07 -11.44
N LEU A 130 18.46 9.49 -12.61
CA LEU A 130 17.91 9.93 -13.90
C LEU A 130 16.39 9.70 -14.01
N VAL A 131 15.88 8.60 -13.43
CA VAL A 131 14.43 8.36 -13.36
C VAL A 131 13.76 9.40 -12.48
N TYR A 132 14.33 9.71 -11.30
CA TYR A 132 13.78 10.73 -10.39
C TYR A 132 13.79 12.13 -11.01
N GLU A 133 14.86 12.49 -11.72
CA GLU A 133 14.94 13.75 -12.46
C GLU A 133 13.83 13.84 -13.51
N ARG A 134 13.59 12.76 -14.26
CA ARG A 134 12.49 12.70 -15.23
C ARG A 134 11.12 12.80 -14.55
N CYS A 135 10.93 12.13 -13.42
CA CYS A 135 9.70 12.22 -12.64
C CYS A 135 9.45 13.65 -12.13
N ALA A 136 10.48 14.28 -11.55
CA ALA A 136 10.41 15.65 -11.03
C ALA A 136 10.07 16.65 -12.14
N ALA A 137 10.70 16.53 -13.32
CA ALA A 137 10.44 17.39 -14.47
C ALA A 137 9.00 17.29 -15.02
N ASN A 138 8.32 16.17 -14.79
CA ASN A 138 6.97 15.91 -15.30
C ASN A 138 5.90 15.88 -14.18
N GLY A 139 6.25 16.24 -12.94
CA GLY A 139 5.31 16.22 -11.83
C GLY A 139 4.80 14.83 -11.44
N LEU A 140 5.58 13.77 -11.71
CA LEU A 140 5.22 12.41 -11.36
C LEU A 140 5.70 12.06 -9.94
N PRO A 141 4.82 11.71 -8.99
CA PRO A 141 5.24 11.18 -7.70
C PRO A 141 5.95 9.84 -7.86
N VAL A 142 6.87 9.56 -6.94
CA VAL A 142 7.60 8.29 -6.84
C VAL A 142 7.06 7.50 -5.65
N PHE A 143 6.50 6.32 -5.92
CA PHE A 143 6.07 5.37 -4.91
C PHE A 143 7.16 4.30 -4.71
N VAL A 144 7.65 4.19 -3.49
CA VAL A 144 8.69 3.25 -3.09
C VAL A 144 8.03 2.05 -2.45
N LEU A 145 7.89 1.00 -3.26
CA LEU A 145 7.26 -0.25 -2.90
C LEU A 145 8.24 -1.15 -2.15
N GLN A 146 7.81 -1.58 -0.97
CA GLN A 146 8.43 -2.62 -0.19
C GLN A 146 7.55 -3.87 -0.29
N GLN A 147 8.05 -4.88 -1.00
CA GLN A 147 7.33 -6.14 -1.18
C GLN A 147 7.18 -6.86 0.16
N GLU A 148 5.96 -7.28 0.50
CA GLU A 148 5.67 -8.04 1.71
C GLU A 148 4.89 -9.31 1.33
N PRO A 149 5.50 -10.51 1.39
CA PRO A 149 6.82 -10.84 1.91
C PRO A 149 7.97 -10.44 0.97
N LEU A 150 9.15 -10.14 1.54
CA LEU A 150 10.37 -9.98 0.75
C LEU A 150 10.84 -11.34 0.20
N PRO A 151 11.16 -11.44 -1.10
CA PRO A 151 11.91 -12.55 -1.67
C PRO A 151 13.32 -12.66 -1.05
N ALA A 152 13.90 -13.86 -0.99
CA ALA A 152 15.26 -14.11 -0.55
C ALA A 152 16.31 -13.51 -1.50
N SER A 153 15.98 -13.39 -2.79
CA SER A 153 16.83 -12.68 -3.75
C SER A 153 16.85 -11.15 -3.54
N ALA A 154 15.87 -10.61 -2.83
CA ALA A 154 15.78 -9.17 -2.56
C ALA A 154 16.88 -8.72 -1.60
N ARG A 155 17.47 -7.56 -1.88
CA ARG A 155 18.54 -6.96 -1.06
C ARG A 155 17.93 -5.98 -0.08
N MET A 156 17.67 -6.46 1.14
CA MET A 156 16.99 -5.68 2.18
C MET A 156 17.63 -4.32 2.44
N GLU A 157 18.96 -4.21 2.38
CA GLU A 157 19.71 -2.95 2.58
C GLU A 157 19.27 -1.82 1.63
N PHE A 158 18.79 -2.14 0.43
CA PHE A 158 18.31 -1.14 -0.52
C PHE A 158 16.88 -0.67 -0.25
N GLY A 159 16.11 -1.43 0.54
CA GLY A 159 14.79 -1.02 1.01
C GLY A 159 14.83 -0.04 2.19
N HIS A 160 16.02 0.30 2.68
CA HIS A 160 16.19 1.10 3.89
C HIS A 160 15.75 2.57 3.70
N PRO A 161 14.79 3.09 4.49
CA PRO A 161 14.24 4.43 4.33
C PRO A 161 15.29 5.55 4.36
N ALA A 162 16.30 5.45 5.25
CA ALA A 162 17.35 6.46 5.34
C ALA A 162 18.14 6.67 4.02
N ALA A 163 18.19 5.67 3.14
CA ALA A 163 18.86 5.80 1.85
C ALA A 163 18.14 6.78 0.88
N TRP A 164 16.90 7.16 1.18
CA TRP A 164 16.14 8.16 0.42
C TRP A 164 16.44 9.60 0.84
N ASP A 165 17.22 9.84 1.90
CA ASP A 165 17.55 11.19 2.35
C ASP A 165 18.24 12.03 1.27
N GLU A 166 19.19 11.44 0.57
CA GLU A 166 19.92 12.15 -0.49
C GLU A 166 19.03 12.43 -1.70
N VAL A 167 18.13 11.50 -2.04
CA VAL A 167 17.15 11.69 -3.12
C VAL A 167 16.24 12.87 -2.78
N ALA A 168 15.68 12.91 -1.57
CA ALA A 168 14.81 13.99 -1.12
C ALA A 168 15.54 15.34 -1.03
N ARG A 169 16.83 15.38 -0.64
CA ARG A 169 17.63 16.61 -0.68
C ARG A 169 17.93 17.09 -2.11
N THR A 170 18.08 16.16 -3.05
CA THR A 170 18.39 16.48 -4.45
C THR A 170 17.16 16.95 -5.22
N PHE A 171 16.00 16.34 -4.93
CA PHE A 171 14.72 16.67 -5.55
C PHE A 171 13.70 17.08 -4.47
N PRO A 172 13.85 18.26 -3.84
CA PRO A 172 13.02 18.68 -2.71
C PRO A 172 11.54 18.81 -3.07
N ASP A 173 11.23 19.08 -4.34
CA ASP A 173 9.86 19.21 -4.84
C ASP A 173 9.25 17.88 -5.33
N LEU A 174 10.01 16.79 -5.40
CA LEU A 174 9.51 15.49 -5.86
C LEU A 174 8.72 14.81 -4.72
N PRO A 175 7.42 14.51 -4.91
CA PRO A 175 6.69 13.71 -3.94
C PRO A 175 7.23 12.27 -3.92
N ILE A 176 7.67 11.83 -2.75
CA ILE A 176 8.16 10.46 -2.52
C ILE A 176 7.24 9.81 -1.48
N VAL A 177 6.72 8.62 -1.79
CA VAL A 177 5.83 7.87 -0.90
C VAL A 177 6.48 6.54 -0.53
N LEU A 178 6.81 6.34 0.73
CA LEU A 178 7.34 5.08 1.25
C LEU A 178 6.20 4.14 1.64
N SER A 179 6.16 2.94 1.08
CA SER A 179 5.11 1.98 1.44
C SER A 179 5.29 1.44 2.87
N SER A 180 4.20 1.08 3.51
CA SER A 180 4.17 0.35 4.79
C SER A 180 4.97 0.99 5.93
N LEU A 181 4.99 2.33 5.99
CA LEU A 181 5.77 3.10 6.95
C LEU A 181 7.26 2.72 6.96
N GLY A 182 7.79 2.19 5.85
CA GLY A 182 9.16 1.69 5.73
C GLY A 182 9.48 0.51 6.67
N PHE A 183 8.48 -0.28 7.05
CA PHE A 183 8.65 -1.44 7.94
C PHE A 183 9.82 -2.34 7.48
N PRO A 184 10.76 -2.74 8.36
CA PRO A 184 10.73 -2.60 9.82
C PRO A 184 11.28 -1.28 10.37
N TRP A 185 11.83 -0.40 9.54
CA TRP A 185 12.49 0.85 9.94
C TRP A 185 11.51 2.01 10.10
N ILE A 186 10.47 1.80 10.91
CA ILE A 186 9.38 2.78 11.10
C ILE A 186 9.90 4.07 11.72
N ASP A 187 10.75 3.99 12.75
CA ASP A 187 11.26 5.17 13.44
C ASP A 187 12.12 6.05 12.51
N GLU A 188 12.97 5.43 11.70
CA GLU A 188 13.78 6.14 10.71
C GLU A 188 12.95 6.77 9.60
N THR A 189 11.89 6.07 9.19
CA THR A 189 10.89 6.62 8.26
C THR A 189 10.30 7.89 8.83
N PHE A 190 9.86 7.91 10.09
CA PHE A 190 9.32 9.13 10.70
C PHE A 190 10.33 10.27 10.82
N VAL A 191 11.61 9.97 11.08
CA VAL A 191 12.68 10.99 11.04
C VAL A 191 12.85 11.56 9.63
N LEU A 192 12.73 10.73 8.59
CA LEU A 192 12.79 11.19 7.21
C LEU A 192 11.57 12.08 6.86
N LEU A 193 10.37 11.68 7.30
CA LEU A 193 9.11 12.42 7.08
C LEU A 193 9.12 13.78 7.79
N SER A 194 9.72 13.89 8.98
CA SER A 194 9.84 15.16 9.69
C SER A 194 10.90 16.09 9.08
N LYS A 195 11.91 15.52 8.41
CA LYS A 195 13.00 16.25 7.77
C LYS A 195 12.61 16.84 6.42
N HIS A 196 11.77 16.16 5.63
CA HIS A 196 11.47 16.52 4.24
C HIS A 196 9.99 16.76 3.99
N ASP A 197 9.67 17.90 3.40
CA ASP A 197 8.28 18.31 3.18
C ASP A 197 7.52 17.43 2.19
N ARG A 198 8.22 16.86 1.21
CA ARG A 198 7.62 16.09 0.10
C ARG A 198 7.84 14.58 0.26
N VAL A 199 8.18 14.11 1.46
CA VAL A 199 8.26 12.68 1.78
C VAL A 199 7.07 12.26 2.63
N PHE A 200 6.40 11.21 2.20
CA PHE A 200 5.18 10.67 2.80
C PHE A 200 5.34 9.16 3.01
N ALA A 201 4.43 8.55 3.78
CA ALA A 201 4.41 7.10 3.91
C ALA A 201 2.98 6.55 3.96
N THR A 202 2.75 5.37 3.38
CA THR A 202 1.45 4.69 3.49
C THR A 202 1.38 3.82 4.73
N ILE A 203 0.20 3.71 5.35
CA ILE A 203 -0.05 2.82 6.50
C ILE A 203 -0.24 1.34 6.11
N SER A 204 -0.22 1.02 4.81
CA SER A 204 -0.40 -0.32 4.26
C SER A 204 0.48 -1.36 4.96
N GLY A 205 0.10 -2.63 5.00
CA GLY A 205 0.90 -3.68 5.64
C GLY A 205 0.91 -3.58 7.18
N VAL A 206 1.37 -2.46 7.75
CA VAL A 206 1.36 -2.18 9.20
C VAL A 206 -0.07 -2.12 9.74
N ALA A 207 -1.04 -1.65 8.94
CA ALA A 207 -2.44 -1.65 9.33
C ALA A 207 -3.02 -3.06 9.60
N GLN A 208 -2.36 -4.13 9.12
CA GLN A 208 -2.74 -5.52 9.41
C GLN A 208 -2.17 -6.02 10.75
N ARG A 209 -1.37 -5.20 11.44
CA ARG A 209 -0.65 -5.54 12.68
C ARG A 209 -1.04 -4.53 13.76
N PRO A 210 -2.20 -4.70 14.43
CA PRO A 210 -2.81 -3.65 15.24
C PRO A 210 -1.89 -3.08 16.33
N TRP A 211 -1.06 -3.91 16.96
CA TRP A 211 -0.07 -3.46 17.94
C TRP A 211 1.01 -2.56 17.33
N GLN A 212 1.56 -2.96 16.17
CA GLN A 212 2.57 -2.15 15.48
C GLN A 212 1.95 -0.86 14.94
N LEU A 213 0.72 -0.90 14.43
CA LEU A 213 -0.02 0.28 14.00
C LEU A 213 -0.21 1.27 15.16
N TYR A 214 -0.67 0.78 16.32
CA TYR A 214 -0.86 1.63 17.50
C TYR A 214 0.45 2.33 17.92
N GLY A 215 1.55 1.56 18.02
CA GLY A 215 2.87 2.13 18.33
C GLY A 215 3.33 3.16 17.28
N ALA A 216 3.15 2.84 15.99
CA ALA A 216 3.54 3.73 14.90
C ALA A 216 2.75 5.05 14.92
N LEU A 217 1.44 5.01 15.15
CA LEU A 217 0.61 6.23 15.25
C LEU A 217 0.97 7.07 16.48
N LEU A 218 1.33 6.44 17.59
CA LEU A 218 1.84 7.17 18.75
C LEU A 218 3.14 7.90 18.39
N THR A 219 4.14 7.20 17.84
CA THR A 219 5.41 7.82 17.46
C THR A 219 5.21 8.95 16.44
N ALA A 220 4.37 8.73 15.42
CA ALA A 220 4.04 9.74 14.43
C ALA A 220 3.37 10.98 15.05
N SER A 221 2.48 10.78 16.03
CA SER A 221 1.84 11.86 16.79
C SER A 221 2.86 12.66 17.60
N HIS A 222 3.79 11.99 18.29
CA HIS A 222 4.84 12.67 19.08
C HIS A 222 5.83 13.45 18.22
N LEU A 223 6.15 12.95 17.03
CA LEU A 223 7.04 13.61 16.08
C LEU A 223 6.33 14.66 15.21
N GLY A 224 5.00 14.79 15.32
CA GLY A 224 4.24 15.77 14.56
C GLY A 224 4.15 15.48 13.07
N VAL A 225 4.26 14.21 12.65
CA VAL A 225 4.26 13.79 11.22
C VAL A 225 2.97 13.08 10.79
N MET A 226 1.90 13.20 11.58
CA MET A 226 0.60 12.57 11.29
C MET A 226 -0.03 13.08 9.98
N ASP A 227 0.33 14.28 9.54
CA ASP A 227 -0.06 14.89 8.26
C ASP A 227 0.62 14.24 7.05
N LYS A 228 1.76 13.54 7.26
CA LYS A 228 2.53 12.86 6.21
C LYS A 228 2.12 11.40 5.95
N LEU A 229 1.19 10.87 6.75
CA LEU A 229 0.74 9.47 6.63
C LEU A 229 -0.42 9.36 5.65
N LEU A 230 -0.36 8.46 4.67
CA LEU A 230 -1.39 8.31 3.64
C LEU A 230 -2.11 6.97 3.79
N PHE A 231 -3.41 6.95 3.49
CA PHE A 231 -4.20 5.72 3.52
C PHE A 231 -3.78 4.79 2.37
N GLY A 232 -3.62 3.51 2.68
CA GLY A 232 -3.38 2.47 1.69
C GLY A 232 -3.67 1.09 2.27
N SER A 233 -4.41 0.23 1.55
CA SER A 233 -4.76 -1.10 2.07
C SER A 233 -3.66 -2.14 1.86
N GLY A 234 -2.93 -2.05 0.76
CA GLY A 234 -2.05 -3.11 0.27
C GLY A 234 -2.83 -4.26 -0.38
N PHE A 235 -3.99 -3.99 -1.00
CA PHE A 235 -4.74 -4.99 -1.76
C PHE A 235 -3.83 -5.70 -2.78
N PRO A 236 -3.92 -7.04 -2.94
CA PRO A 236 -4.93 -7.95 -2.38
C PRO A 236 -4.58 -8.57 -1.03
N LEU A 237 -3.46 -8.20 -0.40
CA LEU A 237 -3.10 -8.76 0.92
C LEU A 237 -4.08 -8.34 2.02
N ASN A 238 -4.67 -7.16 1.89
CA ASN A 238 -5.74 -6.68 2.75
C ASN A 238 -6.73 -5.83 1.95
N THR A 239 -7.94 -5.64 2.47
CA THR A 239 -8.96 -4.80 1.83
C THR A 239 -9.04 -3.42 2.49
N PRO A 240 -9.49 -2.39 1.77
CA PRO A 240 -9.69 -1.06 2.36
C PRO A 240 -10.64 -1.09 3.55
N ALA A 241 -11.75 -1.83 3.47
CA ALA A 241 -12.71 -1.97 4.56
C ALA A 241 -12.07 -2.50 5.85
N ARG A 242 -11.26 -3.56 5.77
CA ARG A 242 -10.53 -4.11 6.93
C ARG A 242 -9.46 -3.14 7.44
N CYS A 243 -8.80 -2.42 6.54
CA CYS A 243 -7.81 -1.40 6.91
C CYS A 243 -8.48 -0.26 7.70
N ILE A 244 -9.63 0.23 7.23
CA ILE A 244 -10.44 1.26 7.90
C ILE A 244 -10.89 0.77 9.29
N GLU A 245 -11.42 -0.45 9.38
CA GLU A 245 -11.82 -1.06 10.66
C GLU A 245 -10.65 -1.12 11.65
N SER A 246 -9.47 -1.58 11.20
CA SER A 246 -8.25 -1.65 12.00
C SER A 246 -7.81 -0.27 12.49
N MET A 247 -7.85 0.75 11.62
CA MET A 247 -7.53 2.13 11.95
C MET A 247 -8.45 2.70 13.04
N TYR A 248 -9.76 2.47 12.94
CA TYR A 248 -10.72 2.96 13.93
C TYR A 248 -10.74 2.14 15.22
N SER A 249 -10.27 0.89 15.18
CA SER A 249 -10.16 0.00 16.34
C SER A 249 -8.83 0.10 17.07
N VAL A 250 -7.90 0.95 16.62
CA VAL A 250 -6.51 1.02 17.13
C VAL A 250 -6.42 1.29 18.64
N ASN A 251 -7.41 1.98 19.21
CA ASN A 251 -7.48 2.29 20.65
C ASN A 251 -7.98 1.12 21.51
N ALA A 252 -8.32 -0.04 20.94
CA ALA A 252 -8.76 -1.21 21.71
C ALA A 252 -7.78 -1.58 22.83
N TYR A 253 -6.47 -1.43 22.60
CA TYR A 253 -5.41 -1.70 23.58
C TYR A 253 -5.33 -0.68 24.73
N SER A 254 -5.87 0.52 24.53
CA SER A 254 -5.88 1.57 25.56
C SER A 254 -7.04 1.40 26.57
N HIS A 255 -8.08 0.64 26.21
CA HIS A 255 -9.23 0.44 27.11
C HIS A 255 -8.82 -0.30 28.38
N GLY A 256 -9.07 0.34 29.54
CA GLY A 256 -8.74 -0.23 30.84
C GLY A 256 -7.25 -0.19 31.19
N THR A 257 -6.42 0.52 30.41
CA THR A 257 -4.98 0.69 30.69
C THR A 257 -4.64 2.17 30.89
N GLN A 258 -3.39 2.48 31.26
CA GLN A 258 -2.88 3.86 31.32
C GLN A 258 -2.25 4.31 29.99
N MET A 259 -2.41 3.54 28.92
CA MET A 259 -1.79 3.85 27.64
C MET A 259 -2.52 5.00 26.94
N PRO A 260 -1.80 5.87 26.21
CA PRO A 260 -2.40 7.00 25.50
C PRO A 260 -3.39 6.56 24.41
N THR A 261 -4.32 7.45 24.05
CA THR A 261 -5.23 7.20 22.92
C THR A 261 -4.82 8.04 21.73
N ILE A 262 -5.09 7.54 20.52
CA ILE A 262 -5.03 8.35 19.30
C ILE A 262 -6.40 8.98 19.07
N SER A 263 -6.44 10.29 18.84
CA SER A 263 -7.72 10.98 18.63
C SER A 263 -8.42 10.48 17.35
N ARG A 264 -9.76 10.34 17.40
CA ARG A 264 -10.55 9.94 16.22
C ARG A 264 -10.40 10.92 15.06
N SER A 265 -10.22 12.22 15.34
CA SER A 265 -9.92 13.23 14.32
C SER A 265 -8.57 13.01 13.63
N SER A 266 -7.55 12.58 14.36
CA SER A 266 -6.24 12.26 13.77
C SER A 266 -6.31 11.03 12.87
N ILE A 267 -7.03 9.99 13.30
CA ILE A 267 -7.28 8.78 12.48
C ILE A 267 -8.03 9.17 11.21
N ARG A 268 -9.14 9.91 11.35
CA ARG A 268 -9.94 10.39 10.23
C ARG A 268 -9.11 11.23 9.26
N ALA A 269 -8.24 12.11 9.77
CA ALA A 269 -7.39 12.95 8.95
C ALA A 269 -6.40 12.15 8.09
N ILE A 270 -6.01 10.94 8.49
CA ILE A 270 -5.20 10.02 7.69
C ILE A 270 -6.06 9.31 6.65
N VAL A 271 -7.20 8.75 7.08
CA VAL A 271 -8.08 7.92 6.24
C VAL A 271 -8.74 8.73 5.12
N GLU A 272 -9.24 9.92 5.41
CA GLU A 272 -9.96 10.79 4.45
C GLU A 272 -9.04 11.84 3.79
N ARG A 273 -7.71 11.68 3.92
CA ARG A 273 -6.74 12.63 3.37
C ARG A 273 -6.84 12.67 1.85
N ASP A 274 -6.87 13.88 1.30
CA ASP A 274 -6.70 14.10 -0.14
C ASP A 274 -5.24 13.83 -0.54
N SER A 275 -4.94 12.55 -0.66
CA SER A 275 -3.60 12.05 -0.94
C SER A 275 -3.17 12.42 -2.36
N LEU A 276 -4.10 12.52 -3.31
CA LEU A 276 -3.77 12.88 -4.70
C LEU A 276 -3.33 14.34 -4.80
N ALA A 277 -4.06 15.26 -4.16
CA ALA A 277 -3.69 16.68 -4.15
C ALA A 277 -2.32 16.91 -3.50
N LEU A 278 -2.00 16.20 -2.40
CA LEU A 278 -0.69 16.30 -1.75
C LEU A 278 0.46 15.84 -2.66
N LEU A 279 0.20 14.85 -3.50
CA LEU A 279 1.17 14.32 -4.45
C LEU A 279 1.20 15.10 -5.78
N GLY A 280 0.36 16.12 -5.95
CA GLY A 280 0.24 16.86 -7.22
C GLY A 280 -0.38 16.03 -8.35
N VAL A 281 -1.11 14.97 -8.02
CA VAL A 281 -1.80 14.12 -8.99
C VAL A 281 -3.17 14.74 -9.27
N HIS A 282 -3.35 15.20 -10.51
CA HIS A 282 -4.63 15.74 -10.98
C HIS A 282 -5.46 14.63 -11.62
N ALA A 283 -6.53 14.19 -10.94
CA ALA A 283 -7.50 13.26 -11.48
C ALA A 283 -8.92 13.86 -11.36
N GLU A 284 -9.69 13.81 -12.44
CA GLU A 284 -11.11 14.20 -12.43
C GLU A 284 -11.94 13.08 -11.81
N LEU A 285 -12.01 13.05 -10.48
CA LEU A 285 -12.70 12.00 -9.74
C LEU A 285 -14.20 12.25 -9.60
N ASP A 286 -14.99 11.18 -9.68
CA ASP A 286 -16.45 11.22 -9.57
C ASP A 286 -16.92 11.72 -8.20
N ALA A 287 -17.99 12.54 -8.16
CA ALA A 287 -18.48 13.19 -6.93
C ALA A 287 -19.15 12.25 -5.92
N ARG A 288 -19.14 10.94 -6.17
CA ARG A 288 -19.80 9.94 -5.33
C ARG A 288 -19.21 9.96 -3.92
N THR A 289 -20.09 10.08 -2.93
CA THR A 289 -19.74 9.89 -1.52
C THR A 289 -20.00 8.41 -1.24
N PRO A 290 -19.03 7.63 -0.71
CA PRO A 290 -19.32 6.28 -0.24
C PRO A 290 -20.45 6.37 0.78
N ASP A 291 -21.37 5.41 0.79
CA ASP A 291 -22.41 5.36 1.80
C ASP A 291 -21.76 5.37 3.20
N PRO A 292 -22.28 6.16 4.15
CA PRO A 292 -21.73 6.20 5.50
C PRO A 292 -21.70 4.78 6.08
N ILE A 293 -20.56 4.37 6.62
CA ILE A 293 -20.41 3.11 7.34
C ILE A 293 -21.37 3.18 8.53
N ASP A 294 -22.42 2.38 8.50
CA ASP A 294 -23.46 2.35 9.53
C ASP A 294 -22.86 1.75 10.82
N ASP A 295 -22.87 2.53 11.91
CA ASP A 295 -22.23 2.18 13.20
C ASP A 295 -22.88 0.95 13.89
N ASP A 296 -24.04 0.47 13.41
CA ASP A 296 -24.80 -0.62 14.05
C ASP A 296 -24.40 -2.04 13.61
N ASP A 297 -23.71 -2.22 12.48
CA ASP A 297 -23.47 -3.55 11.90
C ASP A 297 -22.18 -4.22 12.42
N ALA A 298 -21.31 -3.47 13.09
CA ALA A 298 -20.05 -3.98 13.67
C ALA A 298 -20.26 -4.77 14.96
N ASN A 299 -21.36 -4.56 15.67
CA ASN A 299 -21.56 -5.13 17.01
C ASN A 299 -22.29 -6.50 17.00
N ASP A 300 -23.04 -6.82 15.94
CA ASP A 300 -23.85 -8.05 15.90
C ASP A 300 -23.07 -9.27 15.34
N ARG A 301 -21.95 -9.05 14.65
CA ARG A 301 -21.06 -10.12 14.16
C ARG A 301 -19.97 -10.55 15.17
N ALA A 302 -19.85 -9.85 16.29
CA ALA A 302 -18.86 -10.11 17.34
C ALA A 302 -19.34 -11.08 18.44
N ARG A 303 -20.48 -11.78 18.26
CA ARG A 303 -20.87 -12.87 19.15
C ARG A 303 -20.21 -14.18 18.71
N PRO A 304 -19.29 -14.78 19.50
CA PRO A 304 -18.83 -16.13 19.20
C PRO A 304 -20.01 -17.10 19.24
N ALA A 305 -20.21 -17.83 18.15
CA ALA A 305 -21.18 -18.92 18.09
C ALA A 305 -20.89 -19.90 19.24
N ALA A 306 -21.84 -20.02 20.17
CA ALA A 306 -21.73 -20.96 21.29
C ALA A 306 -21.44 -22.36 20.75
N LEU A 307 -20.30 -22.92 21.14
CA LEU A 307 -19.91 -24.31 20.86
C LEU A 307 -21.06 -25.23 21.32
N ARG A 308 -21.76 -25.85 20.36
CA ARG A 308 -22.66 -26.96 20.67
C ARG A 308 -21.79 -28.16 21.08
N PRO A 309 -22.03 -28.81 22.23
CA PRO A 309 -21.26 -29.97 22.62
C PRO A 309 -21.51 -31.13 21.64
N SER A 310 -20.41 -31.72 21.17
CA SER A 310 -20.40 -32.89 20.27
C SER A 310 -21.10 -34.09 20.92
N PRO A 311 -21.91 -34.87 20.19
CA PRO A 311 -22.58 -36.04 20.75
C PRO A 311 -21.59 -37.18 20.97
N THR A 312 -21.57 -37.72 22.19
CA THR A 312 -20.83 -38.92 22.60
C THR A 312 -21.30 -40.14 21.78
N PRO A 313 -20.38 -40.98 21.26
CA PRO A 313 -20.77 -42.19 20.53
C PRO A 313 -21.31 -43.25 21.49
N ARG A 314 -22.46 -43.85 21.14
CA ARG A 314 -23.02 -45.01 21.85
C ARG A 314 -22.23 -46.28 21.52
N PRO A 315 -22.12 -47.26 22.45
CA PRO A 315 -21.44 -48.51 22.17
C PRO A 315 -22.26 -49.37 21.21
N THR A 316 -21.57 -49.97 20.24
CA THR A 316 -22.08 -51.01 19.35
C THR A 316 -22.30 -52.32 20.11
N GLU A 317 -23.54 -52.78 20.19
CA GLU A 317 -23.86 -54.20 20.45
C GLU A 317 -23.70 -54.97 19.12
N GLN A 318 -22.88 -56.02 19.12
CA GLN A 318 -22.89 -57.07 18.10
C GLN A 318 -23.75 -58.24 18.62
N PRO A 319 -24.40 -59.00 17.72
CA PRO A 319 -25.25 -60.13 18.08
C PRO A 319 -24.48 -61.31 18.67
#